data_AF-A0A971DVQ5-F1
#
_entry.id   AF-A0A971DVQ5-F1
#
_cell.length_a   1.000
_cell.length_b   1.000
_cell.length_c   1.000
_cell.angle_alpha   90.00
_cell.angle_beta   90.00
_cell.angle_gamma   90.00
#
_symmetry.space_group_name_H-M   'P 1'
#
loop_
_entity.id
_entity.type
_entity.pdbx_description
1 polymer ?
#
loop_
_entity_poly.entity_id
_entity_poly.type
_entity_poly.pdbx_seq_one_letter_code
_entity_poly.pdbx_strand_id
1 'polypeptide(L)'
;MLSGAVQCESAIRSGKAELVILSEKASKPTMEKYTRLCKNKGVDFIIIGSKNELGAAIGKGNRTLLAVTDKAFKEMLLKEYQDIRHGGDDNGKN
;
A
#
# COMPACT_ATOMS: atom_id res chain seq x y z
N MET A 1 -5.82 -7.84 5.43
CA MET A 1 -4.98 -6.63 5.47
C MET A 1 -4.28 -6.52 6.82
N LEU A 2 -3.01 -6.11 6.83
CA LEU A 2 -2.17 -5.97 8.01
C LEU A 2 -1.75 -4.51 8.20
N SER A 3 -1.63 -4.09 9.47
CA SER A 3 -1.27 -2.70 9.81
C SER A 3 -0.10 -2.68 10.79
N GLY A 4 0.96 -1.94 10.44
CA GLY A 4 2.15 -1.79 11.28
C GLY A 4 3.42 -2.39 10.69
N ALA A 5 4.55 -1.77 11.00
CA ALA A 5 5.86 -2.03 10.41
C ALA A 5 6.26 -3.52 10.42
N VAL A 6 6.19 -4.17 11.57
CA VAL A 6 6.64 -5.56 11.76
C VAL A 6 5.77 -6.56 11.00
N GLN A 7 4.44 -6.42 11.10
CA GLN A 7 3.50 -7.32 10.43
C GLN A 7 3.58 -7.18 8.90
N CYS A 8 3.69 -5.96 8.40
CA CYS A 8 3.85 -5.73 6.97
C CYS A 8 5.19 -6.27 6.46
N GLU A 9 6.28 -6.05 7.21
CA GLU A 9 7.59 -6.60 6.84
C GLU A 9 7.55 -8.12 6.75
N SER A 10 6.95 -8.79 7.73
CA SER A 10 6.79 -10.25 7.72
C SER A 10 5.96 -10.73 6.51
N ALA A 11 4.86 -10.04 6.19
CA ALA A 11 4.01 -10.37 5.05
C ALA A 11 4.73 -10.22 3.70
N ILE A 12 5.51 -9.15 3.53
CA ILE A 12 6.31 -8.92 2.32
C ILE A 12 7.40 -9.99 2.21
N ARG A 13 8.10 -10.30 3.31
CA ARG A 13 9.16 -11.31 3.31
C ARG A 13 8.64 -12.71 3.00
N SER A 14 7.48 -13.06 3.54
CA SER A 14 6.82 -14.35 3.34
C SER A 14 6.06 -14.47 2.01
N GLY A 15 6.01 -13.41 1.20
CA GLY A 15 5.30 -13.41 -0.08
C GLY A 15 3.77 -13.45 0.06
N LYS A 16 3.24 -13.07 1.24
CA LYS A 16 1.80 -12.97 1.50
C LYS A 16 1.23 -11.59 1.17
N ALA A 17 2.10 -10.58 1.04
CA ALA A 17 1.68 -9.23 0.71
C ALA A 17 1.58 -9.08 -0.81
N GLU A 18 0.41 -8.67 -1.27
CA GLU A 18 0.10 -8.40 -2.68
C GLU A 18 0.32 -6.92 -3.02
N LEU A 19 0.07 -6.02 -2.06
CA LEU A 19 0.24 -4.57 -2.20
C LEU A 19 0.63 -3.93 -0.87
N VAL A 20 1.51 -2.93 -0.91
CA VAL A 20 1.93 -2.15 0.27
C VAL A 20 1.61 -0.68 0.08
N ILE A 21 0.94 -0.07 1.06
CA ILE A 21 0.58 1.34 1.05
C ILE A 21 1.42 2.06 2.11
N LEU A 22 2.16 3.07 1.68
CA LEU A 22 3.05 3.88 2.51
C LEU A 22 2.55 5.31 2.62
N SER A 23 2.68 5.89 3.81
CA SER A 23 2.45 7.32 4.00
C SER A 23 3.60 8.14 3.39
N GLU A 24 3.26 9.26 2.75
CA GLU A 24 4.23 10.27 2.31
C GLU A 24 4.98 10.92 3.48
N LYS A 25 4.38 10.92 4.67
CA LYS A 25 5.00 11.41 5.92
C LYS A 25 5.80 10.33 6.65
N ALA A 26 6.03 9.16 6.03
CA ALA A 26 6.95 8.17 6.58
C ALA A 26 8.38 8.72 6.59
N SER A 27 9.18 8.32 7.58
CA SER A 27 10.59 8.75 7.64
C SER A 27 11.36 8.20 6.44
N LYS A 28 12.34 8.95 5.92
CA LYS A 28 13.22 8.52 4.82
C LYS A 28 13.70 7.06 4.94
N PRO A 29 14.32 6.63 6.06
CA PRO A 29 14.78 5.25 6.21
C PRO A 29 13.64 4.23 6.15
N THR A 30 12.43 4.58 6.60
CA THR A 30 11.24 3.74 6.48
C THR A 30 10.85 3.59 5.01
N MET A 31 10.71 4.70 4.29
CA MET A 31 10.35 4.66 2.87
C MET A 31 11.35 3.84 2.06
N GLU A 32 12.65 4.09 2.21
CA GLU A 32 13.70 3.37 1.49
C GLU A 32 13.69 1.88 1.82
N LYS A 33 13.58 1.52 3.12
CA LYS A 33 13.53 0.13 3.57
C LYS A 33 12.39 -0.64 2.91
N TYR A 34 11.17 -0.12 2.99
CA TYR A 34 9.99 -0.83 2.49
C TYR A 34 9.91 -0.82 0.97
N THR A 35 10.27 0.29 0.32
CA THR A 35 10.33 0.37 -1.15
C THR A 35 11.31 -0.66 -1.71
N ARG A 36 12.50 -0.78 -1.11
CA ARG A 36 13.49 -1.78 -1.49
C ARG A 36 13.00 -3.20 -1.23
N LEU A 37 12.33 -3.42 -0.09
CA LEU A 37 11.81 -4.74 0.27
C LEU A 37 10.72 -5.20 -0.72
N CYS A 38 9.81 -4.31 -1.09
CA CYS A 38 8.75 -4.60 -2.07
C CYS A 38 9.35 -4.91 -3.44
N LYS A 39 10.28 -4.06 -3.93
CA LYS A 39 11.01 -4.30 -5.19
C LYS A 39 11.74 -5.64 -5.21
N ASN A 40 12.45 -6.00 -4.15
CA ASN A 40 13.15 -7.27 -4.05
C ASN A 40 12.24 -8.50 -4.05
N LYS A 41 10.98 -8.34 -3.60
CA LYS A 41 10.00 -9.42 -3.49
C LYS A 41 8.97 -9.43 -4.63
N GLY A 42 9.02 -8.45 -5.55
CA GLY A 42 8.05 -8.29 -6.62
C GLY A 42 6.66 -7.89 -6.12
N VAL A 43 6.57 -7.19 -4.99
CA VAL A 43 5.30 -6.74 -4.39
C VAL A 43 5.02 -5.32 -4.85
N ASP A 44 3.79 -5.06 -5.29
CA ASP A 44 3.33 -3.72 -5.67
C ASP A 44 3.34 -2.79 -4.44
N PHE A 45 3.66 -1.51 -4.64
CA PHE A 45 3.57 -0.53 -3.56
C PHE A 45 3.09 0.83 -4.08
N ILE A 46 2.33 1.53 -3.24
CA ILE A 46 1.88 2.91 -3.47
C ILE A 46 2.29 3.80 -2.30
N ILE A 47 2.55 5.07 -2.61
CA ILE A 47 2.89 6.08 -1.62
C ILE A 47 1.83 7.17 -1.73
N ILE A 48 1.01 7.34 -0.69
CA ILE A 48 -0.10 8.30 -0.68
C ILE A 48 -0.45 8.73 0.74
N GLY A 49 -0.75 10.02 0.89
CA GLY A 49 -1.40 10.57 2.06
C GLY A 49 -0.55 10.59 3.32
N SER A 50 -1.06 11.30 4.32
CA SER A 50 -0.45 11.41 5.64
C SER A 50 -0.84 10.22 6.54
N LYS A 51 -0.11 10.04 7.64
CA LYS A 51 -0.35 8.96 8.61
C LYS A 51 -1.76 9.00 9.20
N ASN A 52 -2.33 10.20 9.32
CA ASN A 52 -3.71 10.41 9.76
C ASN A 52 -4.71 10.00 8.68
N GLU A 53 -4.50 10.38 7.43
CA GLU A 53 -5.40 10.06 6.32
C GLU A 53 -5.44 8.54 6.08
N LEU A 54 -4.29 7.88 6.09
CA LEU A 54 -4.21 6.42 5.97
C LEU A 54 -4.87 5.70 7.16
N GLY A 55 -4.72 6.24 8.37
CA GLY A 55 -5.40 5.68 9.55
C GLY A 55 -6.92 5.84 9.45
N ALA A 56 -7.37 7.06 9.18
CA ALA A 56 -8.78 7.42 9.05
C ALA A 56 -9.47 6.61 7.95
N ALA A 57 -8.83 6.42 6.80
CA ALA A 57 -9.35 5.66 5.67
C ALA A 57 -9.68 4.19 6.01
N ILE A 58 -9.03 3.62 7.04
CA ILE A 58 -9.29 2.25 7.49
C ILE A 58 -9.97 2.20 8.86
N GLY A 59 -10.49 3.32 9.35
CA GLY A 59 -11.12 3.44 10.66
C GLY A 59 -10.17 3.12 11.83
N LYS A 60 -8.86 3.31 11.67
CA LYS A 60 -7.86 3.11 12.73
C LYS A 60 -7.15 4.42 13.09
N GLY A 61 -6.49 4.44 14.25
CA GLY A 61 -5.54 5.51 14.58
C GLY A 61 -4.34 5.58 13.62
N ASN A 62 -3.43 6.53 13.82
CA ASN A 62 -2.33 6.86 12.91
C ASN A 62 -1.59 5.63 12.34
N ARG A 63 -1.63 5.45 11.02
CA ARG A 63 -0.93 4.37 10.30
C ARG A 63 0.04 4.92 9.28
N THR A 64 1.29 4.48 9.39
CA THR A 64 2.36 4.85 8.43
C THR A 64 2.49 3.85 7.29
N LEU A 65 2.06 2.60 7.51
CA LEU A 65 2.30 1.47 6.62
C LEU A 65 1.16 0.45 6.75
N LEU A 66 0.73 -0.04 5.59
CA LEU A 66 -0.36 -0.99 5.44
C LEU A 66 0.02 -2.03 4.38
N ALA A 67 -0.25 -3.30 4.65
CA ALA A 67 -0.04 -4.39 3.71
C ALA A 67 -1.37 -5.07 3.38
N VAL A 68 -1.69 -5.11 2.11
CA VAL A 68 -2.81 -5.83 1.52
C VAL A 68 -2.30 -7.21 1.13
N THR A 69 -3.02 -8.23 1.59
CA THR A 69 -2.68 -9.64 1.34
C THR A 69 -3.69 -10.31 0.40
N ASP A 70 -4.74 -9.59 0.04
CA ASP A 70 -5.83 -10.07 -0.79
C ASP A 70 -5.69 -9.46 -2.18
N LYS A 71 -5.67 -10.31 -3.20
CA LYS A 71 -5.44 -9.88 -4.57
C LYS A 71 -6.60 -9.07 -5.13
N ALA A 72 -7.85 -9.48 -4.88
CA ALA A 72 -9.02 -8.74 -5.33
C ALA A 72 -9.06 -7.35 -4.70
N PHE A 73 -8.70 -7.24 -3.42
CA PHE A 73 -8.60 -5.96 -2.73
C PHE A 73 -7.45 -5.10 -3.26
N LYS A 74 -6.30 -5.69 -3.61
CA LYS A 74 -5.23 -4.97 -4.33
C LYS A 74 -5.78 -4.36 -5.62
N GLU A 75 -6.42 -5.18 -6.46
CA GLU A 75 -6.89 -4.76 -7.78
C GLU A 75 -7.90 -3.61 -7.67
N MET A 76 -8.84 -3.72 -6.72
CA MET A 76 -9.79 -2.65 -6.41
C MET A 76 -9.06 -1.36 -5.98
N LEU A 77 -8.11 -1.45 -5.05
CA LEU A 77 -7.38 -0.28 -4.56
C LEU A 77 -6.51 0.38 -5.63
N LEU A 78 -5.85 -0.41 -6.49
CA LEU A 78 -5.04 0.12 -7.59
C LEU A 78 -5.92 0.81 -8.64
N LYS A 79 -7.09 0.25 -8.95
CA LYS A 79 -8.05 0.86 -9.86
C LYS A 79 -8.54 2.20 -9.33
N GLU A 80 -9.00 2.25 -8.07
CA GLU A 80 -9.44 3.50 -7.44
C GLU A 80 -8.29 4.52 -7.34
N TYR A 81 -7.08 4.07 -6.99
CA TYR A 81 -5.91 4.95 -6.93
C TYR A 81 -5.53 5.53 -8.30
N GLN A 82 -5.69 4.77 -9.38
CA GLN A 82 -5.49 5.25 -10.74
C GLN A 82 -6.58 6.25 -11.14
N ASP A 83 -7.85 5.96 -10.84
CA ASP A 83 -8.99 6.83 -11.13
C ASP A 83 -8.89 8.21 -10.42
N ILE A 84 -8.45 8.21 -9.15
CA ILE A 84 -8.22 9.46 -8.40
C ILE A 84 -7.09 10.30 -9.02
N ARG A 85 -6.06 9.67 -9.58
CA ARG A 85 -4.91 10.38 -10.17
C ARG A 85 -5.14 10.76 -11.63
N HIS A 86 -5.95 10.00 -12.34
CA HIS A 86 -6.37 10.22 -13.72
C HIS A 86 -7.88 10.35 -13.72
N GLY A 87 -8.41 11.57 -13.61
CA GLY A 87 -9.80 11.84 -13.95
C GLY A 87 -10.06 11.63 -15.44
N GLY A 88 -10.08 10.36 -15.87
CA GLY A 88 -10.23 9.91 -17.25
C GLY A 88 -9.18 8.87 -17.64
N ASP A 89 -9.56 7.59 -17.67
CA ASP A 89 -9.71 6.86 -18.94
C ASP A 89 -10.44 5.53 -18.69
N ASP A 90 -11.62 5.41 -19.32
CA ASP A 90 -12.37 4.18 -19.49
C ASP A 90 -11.56 3.21 -20.37
N ASN A 91 -11.27 2.00 -19.87
CA ASN A 91 -11.34 0.81 -20.72
C ASN A 91 -11.25 -0.48 -19.90
N GLY A 92 -12.34 -1.23 -19.94
CA GLY A 92 -12.34 -2.63 -19.55
C GLY A 92 -11.57 -3.51 -20.53
N LYS A 93 -11.26 -4.73 -20.07
CA LYS A 93 -11.26 -5.93 -20.91
C LYS A 93 -11.70 -7.11 -20.05
N ASN A 94 -12.96 -7.52 -20.27
CA ASN A 94 -13.40 -8.90 -20.09
C ASN A 94 -13.48 -9.53 -21.48
#